data_AF-A0A7J2STU9-F1
#
_entry.id   AF-A0A7J2STU9-F1
#
_cell.length_a   1.000
_cell.length_b   1.000
_cell.length_c   1.000
_cell.angle_alpha   90.00
_cell.angle_beta   90.00
_cell.angle_gamma   90.00
#
_symmetry.space_group_name_H-M   'P 1'
#
loop_
_entity.id
_entity.type
_entity.pdbx_description
1 polymer ?
#
loop_
_entity_poly.entity_id
_entity_poly.type
_entity_poly.pdbx_seq_one_letter_code
_entity_poly.pdbx_strand_id
1 'polypeptide(L)'
;MEVIKTVKFKYHGDLNNLFRDFKEMIEFCIDKALELGITSYAKLRKAVYEEWKERWYPRYHTHYCHSACKIATAILKNFRKRKRKGLTNKDRPEIKKDFVKLEELLFKFEGDRVKIATSPRKWI
;
A
#
# COMPACT_ATOMS: atom_id res chain seq x y z
N MET A 1 -3.53 -5.68 -30.34
CA MET A 1 -2.63 -5.48 -29.20
C MET A 1 -2.94 -6.53 -28.16
N GLU A 2 -1.98 -7.38 -27.85
CA GLU A 2 -2.12 -8.39 -26.81
C GLU A 2 -1.81 -7.75 -25.45
N VAL A 3 -2.75 -7.79 -24.51
CA VAL A 3 -2.60 -7.14 -23.20
C VAL A 3 -1.95 -8.14 -22.24
N ILE A 4 -0.66 -7.93 -21.94
CA ILE A 4 0.05 -8.71 -20.95
C ILE A 4 -0.31 -8.20 -19.55
N LYS A 5 -1.02 -9.03 -18.76
CA LYS A 5 -1.46 -8.67 -17.41
C LYS A 5 -0.38 -8.82 -16.32
N THR A 6 0.60 -9.69 -16.54
CA THR A 6 1.64 -9.98 -15.54
C THR A 6 2.90 -10.48 -16.22
N VAL A 7 4.04 -9.93 -15.80
CA VAL A 7 5.37 -10.35 -16.27
C VAL A 7 6.18 -10.76 -15.04
N LYS A 8 6.89 -11.88 -15.14
CA LYS A 8 7.92 -12.23 -14.16
C LYS A 8 9.19 -11.49 -14.53
N PHE A 9 9.73 -10.69 -13.62
CA PHE A 9 11.00 -9.99 -13.83
C PHE A 9 11.90 -10.20 -12.60
N LYS A 10 13.20 -10.25 -12.85
CA LYS A 10 14.21 -10.16 -11.80
C LYS A 10 14.38 -8.68 -11.44
N TYR A 11 14.61 -8.38 -10.17
CA TYR A 11 14.97 -7.05 -9.72
C TYR A 11 16.34 -7.09 -9.06
N HIS A 12 17.08 -6.01 -9.19
CA HIS A 12 18.42 -5.84 -8.62
C HIS A 12 18.38 -4.61 -7.70
N GLY A 13 18.78 -4.77 -6.43
CA GLY A 13 18.72 -3.72 -5.39
C GLY A 13 18.06 -4.19 -4.10
N ASP A 14 18.29 -3.48 -2.99
CA ASP A 14 17.65 -3.76 -1.71
C ASP A 14 16.25 -3.14 -1.64
N LEU A 15 15.26 -3.91 -2.09
CA LEU A 15 13.83 -3.56 -2.00
C LEU A 15 13.16 -4.10 -0.74
N ASN A 16 13.89 -4.83 0.12
CA ASN A 16 13.29 -5.51 1.27
C ASN A 16 12.69 -4.49 2.25
N ASN A 17 13.39 -3.38 2.48
CA ASN A 17 12.90 -2.28 3.30
C ASN A 17 11.64 -1.65 2.69
N LEU A 18 11.59 -1.44 1.37
CA LEU A 18 10.40 -0.91 0.71
C LEU A 18 9.18 -1.82 0.88
N PHE A 19 9.35 -3.13 0.68
CA PHE A 19 8.24 -4.07 0.83
C PHE A 19 7.75 -4.17 2.28
N ARG A 20 8.69 -4.18 3.24
CA ARG A 20 8.38 -4.21 4.67
C ARG A 20 7.67 -2.93 5.11
N ASP A 21 8.23 -1.77 4.78
CA ASP A 21 7.67 -0.46 5.17
C ASP A 21 6.29 -0.28 4.52
N PHE A 22 6.11 -0.68 3.27
CA PHE A 22 4.80 -0.59 2.62
C PHE A 22 3.75 -1.48 3.27
N LYS A 23 4.11 -2.69 3.69
CA LYS A 23 3.23 -3.54 4.49
C LYS A 23 2.84 -2.87 5.80
N GLU A 24 3.81 -2.30 6.51
CA GLU A 24 3.57 -1.57 7.76
C GLU A 24 2.63 -0.37 7.55
N MET A 25 2.77 0.37 6.44
CA MET A 25 1.85 1.45 6.09
C MET A 25 0.42 0.95 5.89
N ILE A 26 0.22 -0.22 5.27
CA ILE A 26 -1.12 -0.80 5.09
C ILE A 26 -1.67 -1.26 6.45
N GLU A 27 -0.88 -1.92 7.28
CA GLU A 27 -1.27 -2.36 8.62
C GLU A 27 -1.71 -1.17 9.49
N PHE A 28 -0.89 -0.11 9.51
CA PHE A 28 -1.23 1.17 10.14
C PHE A 28 -2.57 1.74 9.65
N CYS A 29 -2.79 1.74 8.33
CA CYS A 29 -4.04 2.22 7.74
C CYS A 29 -5.24 1.34 8.09
N ILE A 30 -5.05 0.01 8.21
CA ILE A 30 -6.09 -0.93 8.65
C ILE A 30 -6.47 -0.64 10.10
N ASP A 31 -5.48 -0.49 10.97
CA ASP A 31 -5.70 -0.27 12.40
C ASP A 31 -6.44 1.06 12.63
N LYS A 32 -5.98 2.15 12.01
CA LYS A 32 -6.66 3.45 12.08
C LYS A 32 -8.08 3.43 11.53
N ALA A 33 -8.32 2.67 10.45
CA ALA A 33 -9.65 2.53 9.90
C ALA A 33 -10.59 1.72 10.80
N LEU A 34 -10.08 0.72 11.53
CA LEU A 34 -10.85 -0.06 12.49
C LEU A 34 -11.15 0.75 13.75
N GLU A 35 -10.13 1.40 14.32
CA GLU A 35 -10.22 2.27 15.50
C GLU A 35 -11.27 3.37 15.30
N LEU A 36 -11.22 4.06 14.15
CA LEU A 36 -12.10 5.20 13.85
C LEU A 36 -13.41 4.80 13.17
N GLY A 37 -13.65 3.51 12.93
CA GLY A 37 -14.84 3.04 12.20
C GLY A 37 -14.94 3.53 10.74
N ILE A 38 -13.81 3.88 10.12
CA ILE A 38 -13.77 4.47 8.77
C ILE A 38 -13.88 3.39 7.68
N THR A 39 -14.70 3.65 6.68
CA THR A 39 -14.87 2.80 5.49
C THR A 39 -14.51 3.51 4.19
N SER A 40 -14.46 4.85 4.20
CA SER A 40 -14.17 5.68 3.02
C SER A 40 -12.67 5.92 2.87
N TYR A 41 -12.16 5.73 1.65
CA TYR A 41 -10.78 6.06 1.28
C TYR A 41 -10.42 7.51 1.60
N ALA A 42 -11.27 8.46 1.18
CA ALA A 42 -10.99 9.89 1.37
C ALA A 42 -10.94 10.27 2.86
N LYS A 43 -11.86 9.73 3.66
CA LYS A 43 -11.87 9.95 5.11
C LYS A 43 -10.65 9.34 5.79
N LEU A 44 -10.29 8.10 5.42
CA LEU A 44 -9.12 7.42 5.98
C LEU A 44 -7.86 8.21 5.68
N ARG A 45 -7.65 8.57 4.41
CA ARG A 45 -6.49 9.35 3.99
C ARG A 45 -6.39 10.65 4.77
N LYS A 46 -7.48 11.39 4.93
CA LYS A 46 -7.50 12.64 5.72
C LYS A 46 -7.12 12.39 7.18
N ALA A 47 -7.63 11.32 7.79
CA ALA A 47 -7.39 11.00 9.20
C ALA A 47 -5.95 10.57 9.49
N VAL A 48 -5.29 9.87 8.55
CA VAL A 48 -3.96 9.29 8.79
C VAL A 48 -2.81 10.12 8.21
N TYR A 49 -3.09 11.17 7.42
CA TYR A 49 -2.07 11.82 6.59
C TYR A 49 -0.91 12.42 7.39
N GLU A 50 -1.19 13.19 8.45
CA GLU A 50 -0.14 13.84 9.23
C GLU A 50 0.72 12.83 9.99
N GLU A 51 0.09 11.86 10.68
CA GLU A 51 0.82 10.80 11.39
C GLU A 51 1.61 9.89 10.42
N TRP A 52 1.06 9.62 9.23
CA TRP A 52 1.80 8.93 8.18
C TRP A 52 3.02 9.74 7.73
N LYS A 53 2.85 11.04 7.55
CA LYS A 53 3.92 11.93 7.10
C LYS A 53 5.04 12.00 8.14
N GLU A 54 4.72 12.11 9.42
CA GLU A 54 5.72 12.10 10.50
C GLU A 54 6.58 10.82 10.52
N ARG A 55 5.97 9.68 10.21
CA ARG A 55 6.65 8.37 10.24
C ARG A 55 7.49 8.09 9.00
N TRP A 56 6.99 8.45 7.82
CA TRP A 56 7.55 7.97 6.54
C TRP A 56 8.05 9.06 5.61
N TYR A 57 7.66 10.32 5.78
CA TYR A 57 8.22 11.43 5.01
C TYR A 57 9.49 11.98 5.69
N PRO A 58 10.55 12.36 4.94
CA PRO A 58 10.67 12.39 3.48
C PRO A 58 11.20 11.10 2.86
N ARG A 59 11.37 10.00 3.62
CA ARG A 59 11.89 8.73 3.07
C ARG A 59 11.01 8.18 1.95
N TYR A 60 9.70 8.35 2.07
CA TYR A 60 8.71 7.91 1.09
C TYR A 60 7.86 9.07 0.56
N HIS A 61 7.53 9.00 -0.73
CA HIS A 61 6.59 9.90 -1.38
C HIS A 61 5.19 9.70 -0.80
N THR A 62 4.43 10.78 -0.65
CA THR A 62 3.04 10.77 -0.14
C THR A 62 2.08 9.85 -0.92
N HIS A 63 2.39 9.45 -2.16
CA HIS A 63 1.58 8.50 -2.94
C HIS A 63 1.65 7.07 -2.39
N TYR A 64 2.64 6.75 -1.55
CA TYR A 64 2.63 5.51 -0.77
C TYR A 64 1.49 5.53 0.26
N CYS A 65 1.22 6.67 0.92
CA CYS A 65 0.05 6.84 1.79
C CYS A 65 -1.26 6.61 1.02
N HIS A 66 -1.35 7.17 -0.20
CA HIS A 66 -2.54 7.00 -1.05
C HIS A 66 -2.77 5.52 -1.38
N SER A 67 -1.70 4.83 -1.78
CA SER A 67 -1.73 3.41 -2.12
C SER A 67 -2.12 2.55 -0.91
N ALA A 68 -1.52 2.80 0.25
CA ALA A 68 -1.82 2.10 1.49
C ALA A 68 -3.28 2.27 1.91
N CYS A 69 -3.81 3.50 1.90
CA CYS A 69 -5.22 3.77 2.20
C CYS A 69 -6.19 3.06 1.24
N LYS A 70 -5.90 3.05 -0.07
CA LYS A 70 -6.71 2.34 -1.08
C LYS A 70 -6.73 0.85 -0.82
N ILE A 71 -5.58 0.26 -0.49
CA ILE A 71 -5.46 -1.17 -0.22
C ILE A 71 -6.16 -1.53 1.10
N ALA A 72 -5.90 -0.80 2.18
CA ALA A 72 -6.51 -1.02 3.49
C ALA A 72 -8.05 -1.02 3.41
N THR A 73 -8.63 -0.02 2.74
CA THR A 73 -10.09 0.04 2.55
C THR A 73 -10.65 -1.12 1.72
N ALA A 74 -9.93 -1.56 0.68
CA ALA A 74 -10.32 -2.73 -0.10
C ALA A 74 -10.24 -4.05 0.70
N ILE A 75 -9.17 -4.23 1.49
CA ILE A 75 -8.99 -5.37 2.39
C ILE A 75 -10.15 -5.40 3.40
N LEU A 76 -10.40 -4.28 4.07
CA LEU A 76 -11.45 -4.17 5.08
C LEU A 76 -12.85 -4.41 4.50
N LYS A 77 -13.14 -3.94 3.28
CA LYS A 77 -14.40 -4.22 2.57
C LYS A 77 -14.60 -5.73 2.40
N ASN A 78 -13.57 -6.44 1.91
CA ASN A 78 -13.63 -7.89 1.71
C ASN A 78 -13.68 -8.65 3.03
N PHE A 79 -12.92 -8.21 4.03
CA PHE A 79 -12.90 -8.80 5.37
C PHE A 79 -14.28 -8.73 6.02
N ARG A 80 -14.92 -7.55 6.02
CA ARG A 80 -16.30 -7.38 6.53
C ARG A 80 -17.29 -8.26 5.78
N LYS A 81 -17.16 -8.39 4.45
CA LYS A 81 -17.99 -9.31 3.65
C LYS A 81 -17.80 -10.77 4.09
N ARG A 82 -16.58 -11.20 4.37
CA ARG A 82 -16.27 -12.55 4.87
C ARG A 82 -16.81 -12.77 6.28
N LYS A 83 -16.65 -11.80 7.18
CA LYS A 83 -17.15 -11.88 8.57
C LYS A 83 -18.67 -12.03 8.60
N ARG A 84 -19.40 -11.25 7.79
CA ARG A 84 -20.88 -11.40 7.64
C ARG A 84 -21.32 -12.76 7.11
N LYS A 85 -20.47 -13.47 6.36
CA LYS A 85 -20.74 -14.82 5.84
C LYS A 85 -20.29 -15.93 6.79
N GLY A 86 -19.76 -15.61 7.97
CA GLY A 86 -19.18 -16.61 8.88
C GLY A 86 -17.88 -17.26 8.37
N LEU A 87 -17.24 -16.71 7.31
CA LEU A 87 -16.06 -17.30 6.66
C LEU A 87 -14.73 -16.93 7.36
N THR A 88 -14.80 -16.28 8.51
CA THR A 88 -13.66 -15.94 9.36
C THR A 88 -14.18 -15.60 10.75
N ASN A 89 -13.50 -16.13 11.78
CA ASN A 89 -13.69 -15.78 13.18
C ASN A 89 -12.72 -14.69 13.66
N LYS A 90 -11.77 -14.27 12.81
CA LYS A 90 -10.80 -13.23 13.16
C LYS A 90 -11.47 -11.88 13.42
N ASP A 91 -10.83 -11.08 14.26
CA ASP A 91 -11.25 -9.71 14.54
C ASP A 91 -10.66 -8.68 13.60
N ARG A 92 -9.48 -8.96 13.03
CA ARG A 92 -8.83 -8.12 12.01
C ARG A 92 -8.27 -8.94 10.84
N PRO A 93 -8.16 -8.36 9.64
CA PRO A 93 -7.45 -8.99 8.53
C PRO A 93 -5.95 -9.05 8.78
N GLU A 94 -5.26 -10.00 8.13
CA GLU A 94 -3.80 -10.16 8.19
C GLU A 94 -3.19 -10.02 6.81
N ILE A 95 -2.05 -9.32 6.71
CA ILE A 95 -1.28 -9.19 5.48
C ILE A 95 -0.12 -10.19 5.51
N LYS A 96 -0.23 -11.25 4.70
CA LYS A 96 0.74 -12.35 4.71
C LYS A 96 1.93 -12.16 3.78
N LYS A 97 1.79 -11.35 2.75
CA LYS A 97 2.80 -11.17 1.70
C LYS A 97 3.37 -9.77 1.77
N ASP A 98 4.66 -9.68 1.55
CA ASP A 98 5.34 -8.41 1.36
C ASP A 98 5.28 -8.08 -0.14
N PHE A 99 4.78 -6.89 -0.45
CA PHE A 99 4.63 -6.41 -1.82
C PHE A 99 4.62 -4.89 -1.80
N VAL A 100 4.68 -4.26 -2.97
CA VAL A 100 4.44 -2.83 -3.13
C VAL A 100 3.44 -2.59 -4.26
N LYS A 101 2.60 -1.57 -4.10
CA LYS A 101 1.79 -1.04 -5.19
C LYS A 101 2.36 0.33 -5.58
N LEU A 102 2.72 0.46 -6.85
CA LEU A 102 3.23 1.70 -7.41
C LEU A 102 2.11 2.38 -8.21
N GLU A 103 1.70 3.57 -7.78
CA GLU A 103 0.88 4.47 -8.60
C GLU A 103 1.74 5.06 -9.72
N GLU A 104 1.10 5.64 -10.74
CA GLU A 104 1.77 6.19 -11.94
C GLU A 104 2.89 7.19 -11.62
N LEU A 105 2.79 7.90 -10.48
CA LEU A 105 3.81 8.84 -10.01
C LEU A 105 4.99 8.18 -9.27
N LEU A 106 4.84 6.91 -8.91
CA LEU A 106 5.84 6.14 -8.16
C LEU A 106 6.72 5.26 -9.04
N PHE A 107 6.47 5.19 -10.35
CA PHE A 107 7.34 4.45 -11.24
C PHE A 107 7.44 5.08 -12.62
N LYS A 108 8.49 4.73 -13.34
CA LYS A 108 8.61 4.99 -14.78
C LYS A 108 9.38 3.87 -15.44
N PHE A 109 9.11 3.67 -16.72
CA PHE A 109 9.92 2.79 -17.56
C PHE A 109 11.15 3.55 -18.06
N GLU A 110 12.31 2.92 -17.98
CA GLU A 110 13.55 3.41 -18.57
C GLU A 110 14.22 2.24 -19.29
N GLY A 111 14.01 2.17 -20.60
CA GLY A 111 14.41 1.01 -21.40
C GLY A 111 13.72 -0.27 -20.92
N ASP A 112 14.52 -1.26 -20.55
CA ASP A 112 14.09 -2.56 -20.01
C ASP A 112 13.90 -2.56 -18.48
N ARG A 113 14.05 -1.40 -17.82
CA ARG A 113 14.00 -1.27 -16.35
C ARG A 113 12.77 -0.50 -15.89
N VAL A 114 12.32 -0.83 -14.68
CA VAL A 114 11.35 -0.05 -13.92
C VAL A 114 12.10 0.72 -12.85
N LYS A 115 12.09 2.04 -12.93
CA LYS A 115 12.58 2.92 -11.86
C LYS A 115 11.46 3.21 -10.89
N ILE A 116 11.73 3.10 -9.60
CA ILE A 116 10.77 3.31 -8.52
C ILE A 116 11.11 4.60 -7.80
N ALA A 117 10.16 5.54 -7.71
CA ALA A 117 10.32 6.73 -6.88
C ALA A 117 10.16 6.32 -5.41
N THR A 118 11.20 6.56 -4.61
CA THR A 118 11.13 6.36 -3.16
C THR A 118 10.71 7.66 -2.49
N SER A 119 11.52 8.72 -2.63
CA SER A 119 11.25 10.06 -2.14
C SER A 119 11.22 11.10 -3.27
N PRO A 120 10.80 12.35 -3.02
CA PRO A 120 10.87 13.41 -4.02
C PRO A 120 12.30 13.52 -4.60
N ARG A 121 12.42 13.37 -5.92
CA ARG A 121 13.69 13.38 -6.69
C ARG A 121 14.63 12.20 -6.46
N LYS A 122 14.22 11.15 -5.73
CA LYS A 122 15.03 9.93 -5.52
C LYS A 122 14.39 8.72 -6.19
N TRP A 123 15.20 8.01 -6.97
CA TRP A 123 14.81 6.83 -7.72
C TRP A 123 15.72 5.65 -7.36
N ILE A 124 15.15 4.46 -7.31
CA ILE A 124 15.86 3.18 -7.24
C ILE A 124 15.54 2.34 -8.47
#